data_AF-A0A2D5E6I7-F1
#
_entry.id   AF-A0A2D5E6I7-F1
#
_cell.length_a   1.000
_cell.length_b   1.000
_cell.length_c   1.000
_cell.angle_alpha   90.00
_cell.angle_beta   90.00
_cell.angle_gamma   90.00
#
_symmetry.space_group_name_H-M   'P 1'
#
loop_
_entity.id
_entity.type
_entity.pdbx_description
1 polymer ?
#
loop_
_entity_poly.entity_id
_entity_poly.type
_entity_poly.pdbx_seq_one_letter_code
_entity_poly.pdbx_strand_id
1 'polypeptide(L)'
;DFFGPTDLLAIQSQMPPDGVIEHDAPDSPESQLVGGPVQEHPVLARSASPIEFVDAEDPPLLVVHGDRDRLVPFGQSASLVSAIEAVGGSVVLLRIAGGGHGGFRDPRIDDAVRRFLEHHLHGEGDPPDHAVLAPADR
;
A
#
# COMPACT_ATOMS: atom_id res chain seq x y z
N ASP A 1 -3.16 6.18 1.01
CA ASP A 1 -1.87 5.48 1.06
C ASP A 1 -1.21 5.48 -0.32
N PHE A 2 0.05 5.88 -0.38
CA PHE A 2 0.87 5.82 -1.59
C PHE A 2 2.01 4.84 -1.31
N PHE A 3 1.76 3.55 -1.59
CA PHE A 3 2.75 2.46 -1.62
C PHE A 3 3.59 2.23 -0.35
N GLY A 4 2.99 2.37 0.85
CA GLY A 4 3.68 2.11 2.12
C GLY A 4 3.79 0.62 2.51
N PRO A 5 4.82 0.24 3.30
CA PRO A 5 4.83 -1.04 4.01
C PRO A 5 3.63 -1.16 4.96
N THR A 6 3.01 -2.33 5.03
CA THR A 6 1.76 -2.58 5.77
C THR A 6 1.85 -3.76 6.74
N ASP A 7 2.56 -4.82 6.36
CA ASP A 7 2.86 -5.99 7.17
C ASP A 7 4.38 -6.22 7.14
N LEU A 8 5.06 -5.75 8.19
CA LEU A 8 6.52 -5.79 8.27
C LEU A 8 7.06 -7.23 8.26
N LEU A 9 6.32 -8.19 8.81
CA LEU A 9 6.73 -9.59 8.86
C LEU A 9 6.63 -10.27 7.49
N ALA A 10 5.81 -9.73 6.58
CA ALA A 10 5.55 -10.32 5.27
C ALA A 10 6.31 -9.67 4.11
N ILE A 11 6.87 -8.45 4.28
CA ILE A 11 7.48 -7.69 3.17
C ILE A 11 8.46 -8.57 2.39
N GLN A 12 9.45 -9.15 3.08
CA GLN A 12 10.50 -9.93 2.44
C GLN A 12 9.95 -11.13 1.66
N SER A 13 9.00 -11.86 2.24
CA SER A 13 8.37 -13.00 1.57
C SER A 13 7.56 -12.63 0.32
N GLN A 14 7.12 -11.37 0.25
CA GLN A 14 6.34 -10.83 -0.87
C GLN A 14 7.22 -10.14 -1.92
N MET A 15 8.52 -9.97 -1.66
CA MET A 15 9.42 -9.27 -2.58
C MET A 15 9.53 -10.01 -3.92
N PRO A 16 9.52 -9.26 -5.05
CA PRO A 16 9.84 -9.86 -6.32
C PRO A 16 11.33 -10.28 -6.34
N PRO A 17 11.71 -11.25 -7.21
CA PRO A 17 13.09 -11.73 -7.29
C PRO A 17 14.13 -10.64 -7.62
N ASP A 18 13.71 -9.53 -8.23
CA ASP A 18 14.54 -8.38 -8.56
C ASP A 18 14.42 -7.24 -7.54
N GLY A 19 13.89 -7.50 -6.33
CA GLY A 19 13.85 -6.56 -5.22
C GLY A 19 15.21 -5.91 -4.92
N VAL A 20 15.19 -4.66 -4.45
CA VAL A 20 16.42 -3.87 -4.20
C VAL A 20 16.82 -3.76 -2.74
N ILE A 21 15.99 -4.27 -1.82
CA ILE A 21 16.25 -4.33 -0.38
C ILE A 21 15.97 -5.76 0.11
N GLU A 22 16.80 -6.21 1.06
CA GLU A 22 16.53 -7.37 1.90
C GLU A 22 15.88 -6.88 3.19
N HIS A 23 14.58 -7.06 3.35
CA HIS A 23 13.82 -6.47 4.46
C HIS A 23 14.02 -7.22 5.78
N ASP A 24 14.43 -8.49 5.76
CA ASP A 24 14.79 -9.22 6.97
C ASP A 24 16.25 -8.97 7.42
N ALA A 25 17.03 -8.20 6.64
CA ALA A 25 18.41 -7.88 7.00
C ALA A 25 18.47 -7.02 8.27
N PRO A 26 19.48 -7.19 9.14
CA PRO A 26 19.62 -6.41 10.37
C PRO A 26 19.70 -4.89 10.15
N ASP A 27 20.12 -4.45 8.97
CA ASP A 27 20.27 -3.04 8.58
C ASP A 27 19.11 -2.52 7.72
N SER A 28 18.06 -3.30 7.49
CA SER A 28 16.84 -2.83 6.81
C SER A 28 16.16 -1.69 7.59
N PRO A 29 15.41 -0.79 6.91
CA PRO A 29 14.65 0.26 7.58
C PRO A 29 13.72 -0.28 8.67
N GLU A 30 13.08 -1.42 8.41
CA GLU A 30 12.16 -2.07 9.33
C GLU A 30 12.88 -2.66 10.54
N SER A 31 14.04 -3.30 10.35
CA SER A 31 14.87 -3.81 11.44
C SER A 31 15.37 -2.68 12.35
N GLN A 32 15.79 -1.56 11.78
CA GLN A 32 16.19 -0.38 12.55
C GLN A 32 15.02 0.21 13.34
N LEU A 33 13.80 0.18 12.80
CA LEU A 33 12.59 0.63 13.49
C LEU A 33 12.25 -0.23 14.71
N VAL A 34 12.35 -1.57 14.59
CA VAL A 34 11.97 -2.50 15.67
C VAL A 34 13.13 -2.86 16.60
N GLY A 35 14.33 -2.34 16.35
CA GLY A 35 15.52 -2.48 17.20
C GLY A 35 16.32 -3.77 16.98
N GLY A 36 16.17 -4.42 15.83
CA GLY A 36 16.85 -5.66 15.44
C GLY A 36 16.16 -6.34 14.26
N PRO A 37 16.68 -7.48 13.76
CA PRO A 37 16.09 -8.18 12.62
C PRO A 37 14.58 -8.40 12.79
N VAL A 38 13.79 -8.03 11.78
CA VAL A 38 12.31 -8.04 11.86
C VAL A 38 11.74 -9.37 12.39
N GLN A 39 12.26 -10.49 11.88
CA GLN A 39 11.83 -11.83 12.25
C GLN A 39 12.17 -12.21 13.70
N GLU A 40 13.15 -11.58 14.33
CA GLU A 40 13.52 -11.78 15.74
C GLU A 40 12.68 -10.90 16.69
N HIS A 41 12.01 -9.87 16.18
CA HIS A 41 11.21 -8.90 16.94
C HIS A 41 9.72 -8.88 16.54
N PRO A 42 9.03 -10.03 16.46
CA PRO A 42 7.71 -10.13 15.83
C PRO A 42 6.61 -9.34 16.56
N VAL A 43 6.69 -9.19 17.88
CA VAL A 43 5.72 -8.38 18.65
C VAL A 43 5.83 -6.90 18.27
N LEU A 44 7.06 -6.38 18.17
CA LEU A 44 7.30 -5.00 17.77
C LEU A 44 6.96 -4.78 16.30
N ALA A 45 7.33 -5.73 15.43
CA ALA A 45 7.00 -5.70 14.02
C ALA A 45 5.49 -5.63 13.77
N ARG A 46 4.69 -6.45 14.47
CA ARG A 46 3.22 -6.36 14.42
C ARG A 46 2.70 -5.03 14.95
N SER A 47 3.21 -4.57 16.09
CA SER A 47 2.80 -3.27 16.64
C SER A 47 3.13 -2.08 15.73
N ALA A 48 4.07 -2.25 14.81
CA ALA A 48 4.45 -1.25 13.80
C ALA A 48 3.83 -1.50 12.42
N SER A 49 3.03 -2.56 12.27
CA SER A 49 2.41 -2.95 10.99
C SER A 49 0.99 -2.38 10.89
N PRO A 50 0.71 -1.46 9.94
CA PRO A 50 -0.63 -0.91 9.73
C PRO A 50 -1.75 -1.94 9.63
N ILE A 51 -1.48 -3.14 9.08
CA ILE A 51 -2.50 -4.18 8.88
C ILE A 51 -3.12 -4.68 10.19
N GLU A 52 -2.40 -4.57 11.32
CA GLU A 52 -2.84 -5.04 12.64
C GLU A 52 -3.86 -4.11 13.29
N PHE A 53 -4.07 -2.92 12.71
CA PHE A 53 -4.97 -1.89 13.23
C PHE A 53 -6.24 -1.72 12.41
N VAL A 54 -6.41 -2.50 11.33
CA VAL A 54 -7.56 -2.40 10.45
C VAL A 54 -8.83 -2.83 11.18
N ASP A 55 -9.84 -1.96 11.17
CA ASP A 55 -11.17 -2.26 11.69
C ASP A 55 -12.30 -1.63 10.85
N ALA A 56 -13.55 -1.92 11.23
CA ALA A 56 -14.73 -1.46 10.48
C ALA A 56 -15.07 0.02 10.71
N GLU A 57 -14.43 0.68 11.69
CA GLU A 57 -14.62 2.09 12.03
C GLU A 57 -13.63 2.99 11.29
N ASP A 58 -12.63 2.41 10.62
CA ASP A 58 -11.67 3.12 9.79
C ASP A 58 -12.37 3.98 8.72
N PRO A 59 -11.85 5.20 8.46
CA PRO A 59 -12.37 6.03 7.37
C PRO A 59 -12.09 5.36 6.01
N PRO A 60 -12.85 5.73 4.97
CA PRO A 60 -12.55 5.29 3.61
C PRO A 60 -11.09 5.55 3.25
N LEU A 61 -10.45 4.62 2.51
CA LEU A 61 -9.05 4.72 2.12
C LEU A 61 -8.86 4.64 0.60
N LEU A 62 -8.05 5.52 0.04
CA LEU A 62 -7.54 5.40 -1.33
C LEU A 62 -6.07 4.92 -1.29
N VAL A 63 -5.78 3.84 -2.00
CA VAL A 63 -4.46 3.23 -2.11
C VAL A 63 -3.96 3.32 -3.56
N VAL A 64 -2.72 3.78 -3.76
CA VAL A 64 -2.07 3.87 -5.07
C VAL A 64 -0.74 3.14 -5.03
N HIS A 65 -0.54 2.14 -5.88
CA HIS A 65 0.69 1.32 -5.86
C HIS A 65 1.05 0.79 -7.25
N GLY A 66 2.33 0.90 -7.62
CA GLY A 66 2.90 0.26 -8.81
C GLY A 66 3.07 -1.24 -8.65
N ASP A 67 2.69 -2.02 -9.66
CA ASP A 67 2.76 -3.49 -9.59
C ASP A 67 4.14 -4.09 -9.92
N ARG A 68 5.13 -3.23 -10.21
CA ARG A 68 6.55 -3.56 -10.38
C ARG A 68 7.42 -2.77 -9.40
N ASP A 69 6.86 -2.41 -8.26
CA ASP A 69 7.63 -1.82 -7.17
C ASP A 69 8.65 -2.84 -6.65
N ARG A 70 9.93 -2.45 -6.71
CA ARG A 70 11.08 -3.26 -6.30
C ARG A 70 11.58 -2.90 -4.89
N LEU A 71 10.99 -1.87 -4.28
CA LEU A 71 11.34 -1.36 -2.95
C LEU A 71 10.31 -1.76 -1.90
N VAL A 72 9.02 -1.65 -2.22
CA VAL A 72 7.92 -2.16 -1.40
C VAL A 72 7.06 -3.03 -2.29
N PRO A 73 6.85 -4.32 -2.00
CA PRO A 73 6.14 -5.18 -2.92
C PRO A 73 4.66 -4.81 -2.96
N PHE A 74 4.07 -4.82 -4.16
CA PHE A 74 2.63 -4.57 -4.37
C PHE A 74 1.72 -5.44 -3.48
N GLY A 75 2.20 -6.63 -3.08
CA GLY A 75 1.54 -7.51 -2.12
C GLY A 75 1.13 -6.82 -0.82
N GLN A 76 1.89 -5.82 -0.37
CA GLN A 76 1.58 -5.07 0.86
C GLN A 76 0.24 -4.33 0.75
N SER A 77 0.05 -3.55 -0.32
CA SER A 77 -1.22 -2.87 -0.56
C SER A 77 -2.35 -3.85 -0.88
N ALA A 78 -2.08 -4.95 -1.58
CA ALA A 78 -3.10 -5.97 -1.85
C ALA A 78 -3.60 -6.63 -0.55
N SER A 79 -2.69 -6.95 0.38
CA SER A 79 -3.03 -7.49 1.70
C SER A 79 -3.81 -6.49 2.55
N LEU A 80 -3.42 -5.20 2.56
CA LEU A 80 -4.15 -4.14 3.28
C LEU A 80 -5.59 -4.00 2.77
N VAL A 81 -5.75 -3.91 1.44
CA VAL A 81 -7.06 -3.77 0.80
C VAL A 81 -7.94 -4.97 1.16
N SER A 82 -7.41 -6.19 1.06
CA SER A 82 -8.15 -7.40 1.43
C SER A 82 -8.53 -7.42 2.91
N ALA A 83 -7.69 -6.90 3.81
CA ALA A 83 -7.99 -6.83 5.23
C ALA A 83 -9.13 -5.82 5.52
N ILE A 84 -9.09 -4.65 4.90
CA ILE A 84 -10.13 -3.62 5.04
C ILE A 84 -11.47 -4.12 4.49
N GLU A 85 -11.47 -4.74 3.31
CA GLU A 85 -12.68 -5.33 2.73
C GLU A 85 -13.26 -6.45 3.62
N ALA A 86 -12.41 -7.28 4.24
CA ALA A 86 -12.84 -8.39 5.09
C ALA A 86 -13.59 -7.93 6.36
N VAL A 87 -13.30 -6.73 6.87
CA VAL A 87 -14.04 -6.12 7.99
C VAL A 87 -15.21 -5.25 7.53
N GLY A 88 -15.46 -5.17 6.21
CA GLY A 88 -16.53 -4.38 5.62
C GLY A 88 -16.21 -2.88 5.47
N GLY A 89 -14.93 -2.51 5.59
CA GLY A 89 -14.46 -1.14 5.39
C GLY A 89 -14.50 -0.70 3.92
N SER A 90 -14.37 0.60 3.70
CA SER A 90 -14.36 1.20 2.36
C SER A 90 -12.93 1.47 1.90
N VAL A 91 -12.52 0.88 0.80
CA VAL A 91 -11.18 1.08 0.25
C VAL A 91 -11.23 1.07 -1.27
N VAL A 92 -10.34 1.84 -1.90
CA VAL A 92 -10.14 1.87 -3.35
C VAL A 92 -8.67 1.61 -3.63
N LEU A 93 -8.38 0.71 -4.58
CA LEU A 93 -7.02 0.42 -5.04
C LEU A 93 -6.83 0.86 -6.49
N LEU A 94 -5.89 1.78 -6.72
CA LEU A 94 -5.35 2.12 -8.03
C LEU A 94 -4.03 1.39 -8.22
N ARG A 95 -4.07 0.29 -8.98
CA ARG A 95 -2.88 -0.45 -9.41
C ARG A 95 -2.27 0.22 -10.63
N ILE A 96 -1.02 0.67 -10.54
CA ILE A 96 -0.32 1.28 -11.67
C ILE A 96 0.42 0.17 -12.43
N ALA A 97 -0.08 -0.20 -13.61
CA ALA A 97 0.49 -1.31 -14.36
C ALA A 97 1.87 -0.94 -14.93
N GLY A 98 2.87 -1.76 -14.61
CA GLY A 98 4.27 -1.49 -14.90
C GLY A 98 4.91 -0.40 -14.04
N GLY A 99 4.18 0.17 -13.07
CA GLY A 99 4.69 1.21 -12.17
C GLY A 99 5.64 0.66 -11.11
N GLY A 100 6.66 1.43 -10.74
CA GLY A 100 7.58 1.11 -9.64
C GLY A 100 7.24 1.84 -8.34
N HIS A 101 8.27 2.18 -7.56
CA HIS A 101 8.14 2.93 -6.30
C HIS A 101 7.90 4.44 -6.52
N GLY A 102 6.65 4.78 -6.83
CA GLY A 102 6.23 6.15 -7.07
C GLY A 102 6.68 6.71 -8.43
N GLY A 103 6.86 8.03 -8.48
CA GLY A 103 7.15 8.74 -9.75
C GLY A 103 5.98 8.71 -10.74
N PHE A 104 4.78 8.41 -10.27
CA PHE A 104 3.58 8.36 -11.09
C PHE A 104 3.23 9.78 -11.56
N ARG A 105 3.06 9.94 -12.88
CA ARG A 105 2.72 11.22 -13.53
C ARG A 105 1.42 11.14 -14.32
N ASP A 106 0.64 10.10 -14.05
CA ASP A 106 -0.62 9.89 -14.72
C ASP A 106 -1.67 10.83 -14.10
N PRO A 107 -2.24 11.79 -14.86
CA PRO A 107 -3.22 12.73 -14.32
C PRO A 107 -4.49 12.06 -13.81
N ARG A 108 -4.76 10.80 -14.20
CA ARG A 108 -5.89 10.02 -13.67
C ARG A 108 -5.72 9.72 -12.17
N ILE A 109 -4.49 9.71 -11.65
CA ILE A 109 -4.24 9.55 -10.22
C ILE A 109 -4.68 10.81 -9.46
N ASP A 110 -4.29 11.98 -9.94
CA ASP A 110 -4.71 13.26 -9.34
C ASP A 110 -6.23 13.44 -9.39
N ASP A 111 -6.87 13.05 -10.52
CA ASP A 111 -8.32 13.05 -10.64
C ASP A 111 -9.00 12.11 -9.63
N ALA A 112 -8.48 10.89 -9.46
CA ALA A 112 -9.01 9.94 -8.50
C ALA A 112 -8.85 10.43 -7.06
N VAL A 113 -7.71 11.01 -6.70
CA VAL A 113 -7.48 11.63 -5.38
C VAL A 113 -8.48 12.77 -5.15
N ARG A 114 -8.65 13.66 -6.13
CA ARG A 114 -9.60 14.77 -6.06
C ARG A 114 -11.03 14.26 -5.83
N ARG A 115 -11.51 13.34 -6.66
CA ARG A 115 -12.86 12.76 -6.56
C ARG A 115 -13.09 12.05 -5.22
N PHE A 116 -12.09 11.32 -4.75
CA PHE A 116 -12.14 10.64 -3.45
C PHE A 116 -12.32 11.64 -2.31
N LEU A 117 -11.54 12.72 -2.30
CA LEU A 117 -11.63 13.77 -1.27
C LEU A 117 -12.94 14.57 -1.40
N GLU A 118 -13.38 14.94 -2.60
CA GLU A 118 -14.65 15.64 -2.82
C GLU A 118 -15.84 14.84 -2.29
N HIS A 119 -15.88 13.54 -2.60
CA HIS A 119 -16.95 12.67 -2.13
C HIS A 119 -16.97 12.54 -0.60
N HIS A 120 -15.81 12.24 0.02
CA HIS A 120 -15.77 11.95 1.45
C HIS A 120 -15.70 13.17 2.38
N LEU A 121 -15.23 14.33 1.88
CA LEU A 121 -15.14 15.56 2.67
C LEU A 121 -16.27 16.56 2.39
N HIS A 122 -16.87 16.51 1.20
CA HIS A 122 -17.91 17.45 0.77
C HIS A 122 -19.23 16.79 0.35
N GLY A 123 -19.28 15.47 0.20
CA GLY A 123 -20.48 14.76 -0.25
C GLY A 123 -20.81 14.99 -1.72
N GLU A 124 -19.81 15.36 -2.52
CA GLU A 124 -19.97 15.70 -3.94
C GLU A 124 -19.45 14.60 -4.86
N GLY A 125 -20.22 14.27 -5.91
CA GLY A 125 -19.82 13.28 -6.91
C GLY A 125 -19.69 11.86 -6.37
N ASP A 126 -19.17 10.98 -7.22
CA ASP A 126 -18.90 9.57 -6.89
C ASP A 126 -17.40 9.34 -6.67
N PRO A 127 -17.00 8.54 -5.65
CA PRO A 127 -15.60 8.21 -5.43
C PRO A 127 -15.06 7.38 -6.61
N PRO A 128 -13.73 7.29 -6.78
CA PRO A 128 -13.15 6.40 -7.78
C PRO A 128 -13.45 4.93 -7.45
N ASP A 129 -13.55 4.08 -8.48
CA ASP A 129 -13.57 2.62 -8.31
C ASP A 129 -12.14 2.05 -8.27
N HIS A 130 -11.99 0.81 -7.82
CA HIS A 130 -10.74 0.06 -8.04
C HIS A 130 -10.40 0.05 -9.53
N ALA A 131 -9.14 0.33 -9.87
CA ALA A 131 -8.72 0.41 -11.26
C ALA A 131 -7.29 -0.07 -11.46
N VAL A 132 -7.04 -0.59 -12.67
CA VAL A 132 -5.69 -0.81 -13.19
C VAL A 132 -5.39 0.30 -14.19
N LEU A 133 -4.43 1.17 -13.85
CA LEU A 133 -3.99 2.25 -14.73
C LEU A 133 -2.81 1.75 -15.56
N ALA A 134 -3.09 1.32 -16.79
CA ALA A 134 -2.06 1.03 -17.79
C ALA A 134 -1.48 2.34 -18.36
N PRO A 135 -0.20 2.37 -18.79
CA PRO A 135 0.37 3.53 -19.45
C PRO A 135 -0.54 3.97 -20.60
N ALA A 136 -0.82 5.28 -20.71
CA ALA A 136 -1.51 5.79 -21.88
C ALA A 136 -0.70 5.42 -23.14
N ASP A 137 -1.35 4.87 -24.15
CA ASP A 137 -0.75 4.61 -25.46
C ASP A 137 -0.07 5.92 -25.91
N ARG A 138 1.25 5.86 -26.11
CA ARG A 138 2.05 7.01 -26.58
C ARG A 138 1.91 7.20 -28.08
#